data_AF-A0A1Q4URL6-F1
#
_entry.id   AF-A0A1Q4URL6-F1
#
_cell.length_a   1.000
_cell.length_b   1.000
_cell.length_c   1.000
_cell.angle_alpha   90.00
_cell.angle_beta   90.00
_cell.angle_gamma   90.00
#
_symmetry.space_group_name_H-M   'P 1'
#
loop_
_entity.id
_entity.type
_entity.pdbx_description
1 polymer ?
#
loop_
_entity_poly.entity_id
_entity_poly.type
_entity_poly.pdbx_seq_one_letter_code
_entity_poly.pdbx_strand_id
1 'polypeptide(L)'
;MQEDIRSRVEASENWRRHTFQSAIMVANDGMKSLIILNGGTFVALSALQGLAKNIDIEKLFPAILCFIVGLVCAVLAQMCSYFSISFSSYQHLHQGQAWECVWQKYQFPDDIQEIEKQRIHHECKVKKYALRTNITEYLAVIFSIFSLLLFIAGGYFGLLVFYPR
;
A
#
# COMPACT_ATOMS: atom_id res chain seq x y z
N MET A 1 5.84 -32.30 24.30
CA MET A 1 6.75 -32.02 23.16
C MET A 1 6.00 -31.48 21.94
N GLN A 2 4.88 -32.08 21.51
CA GLN A 2 4.03 -31.51 20.43
C GLN A 2 3.41 -30.14 20.79
N GLU A 3 3.05 -29.90 22.05
CA GLU A 3 2.51 -28.62 22.55
C GLU A 3 3.50 -27.45 22.42
N ASP A 4 4.80 -27.70 22.64
CA ASP A 4 5.85 -26.68 22.55
C ASP A 4 6.04 -26.21 21.10
N ILE A 5 6.03 -27.15 20.15
CA ILE A 5 6.13 -26.84 18.71
C ILE A 5 4.93 -26.03 18.23
N ARG A 6 3.72 -26.39 18.66
CA ARG A 6 2.49 -25.68 18.28
C ARG A 6 2.48 -24.24 18.80
N SER A 7 2.89 -24.04 20.06
CA SER A 7 3.00 -22.69 20.65
C SER A 7 4.03 -21.81 19.93
N ARG A 8 5.16 -22.39 19.49
CA ARG A 8 6.21 -21.67 18.76
C ARG A 8 5.76 -21.28 17.35
N VAL A 9 5.02 -22.15 16.67
CA VAL A 9 4.43 -21.85 15.36
C VAL A 9 3.40 -20.73 15.49
N GLU A 10 2.50 -20.81 16.48
CA GLU A 10 1.50 -19.75 16.74
C GLU A 10 2.16 -18.42 17.11
N ALA A 11 3.20 -18.44 17.96
CA ALA A 11 3.95 -17.24 18.31
C ALA A 11 4.65 -16.61 17.09
N SER A 12 5.24 -17.43 16.20
CA SER A 12 5.86 -16.96 14.96
C SER A 12 4.84 -16.38 13.99
N GLU A 13 3.68 -17.03 13.82
CA GLU A 13 2.59 -16.50 12.99
C GLU A 13 2.02 -15.20 13.54
N ASN A 14 1.81 -15.12 14.86
CA ASN A 14 1.31 -13.92 15.52
C ASN A 14 2.31 -12.77 15.39
N TRP A 15 3.60 -13.02 15.58
CA TRP A 15 4.65 -12.02 15.36
C TRP A 15 4.66 -11.52 13.92
N ARG A 16 4.55 -12.43 12.94
CA ARG A 16 4.49 -12.08 11.51
C ARG A 16 3.25 -11.24 11.20
N ARG A 17 2.07 -11.63 11.70
CA ARG A 17 0.81 -10.89 11.53
C ARG A 17 0.89 -9.50 12.15
N HIS A 18 1.37 -9.40 13.38
CA HIS A 18 1.50 -8.14 14.08
C HIS A 18 2.49 -7.20 13.37
N THR A 19 3.67 -7.69 12.99
CA THR A 19 4.69 -6.91 12.28
C THR A 19 4.16 -6.41 10.92
N PHE A 20 3.45 -7.27 10.20
CA PHE A 20 2.80 -6.91 8.94
C PHE A 20 1.70 -5.86 9.13
N GLN A 21 0.84 -6.01 10.14
CA GLN A 21 -0.19 -5.03 10.48
C GLN A 21 0.41 -3.68 10.86
N SER A 22 1.48 -3.66 11.66
CA SER A 22 2.19 -2.43 12.01
C SER A 22 2.81 -1.76 10.79
N ALA A 23 3.43 -2.53 9.89
CA ALA A 23 3.99 -1.98 8.64
C ALA A 23 2.90 -1.35 7.75
N ILE A 24 1.74 -2.01 7.63
CA ILE A 24 0.58 -1.46 6.90
C ILE A 24 0.08 -0.18 7.56
N MET A 25 -0.03 -0.16 8.90
CA MET A 25 -0.51 1.02 9.63
C MET A 25 0.42 2.21 9.40
N VAL A 26 1.74 2.01 9.56
CA VAL A 26 2.75 3.05 9.31
C VAL A 26 2.71 3.53 7.87
N ALA A 27 2.58 2.62 6.89
CA ALA A 27 2.46 3.00 5.48
C ALA A 27 1.20 3.81 5.20
N ASN A 28 0.04 3.41 5.75
CA ASN A 28 -1.21 4.14 5.63
C ASN A 28 -1.13 5.53 6.25
N ASP A 29 -0.55 5.65 7.45
CA ASP A 29 -0.42 6.94 8.11
C ASP A 29 0.59 7.85 7.42
N GLY A 30 1.65 7.26 6.83
CA GLY A 30 2.57 7.96 5.93
C GLY A 30 1.89 8.49 4.67
N MET A 31 1.04 7.68 4.02
CA MET A 31 0.28 8.09 2.84
C MET A 31 -0.76 9.18 3.15
N LYS A 32 -1.48 9.07 4.28
CA LYS A 32 -2.38 10.14 4.76
C LYS A 32 -1.60 11.44 4.99
N SER A 33 -0.42 11.34 5.60
CA SER A 33 0.46 12.49 5.84
C SER A 33 0.89 13.14 4.53
N LEU A 34 1.23 12.36 3.50
CA LEU A 34 1.54 12.88 2.16
C LEU A 34 0.34 13.60 1.52
N ILE A 35 -0.86 13.06 1.63
CA ILE A 35 -2.08 13.70 1.10
C ILE A 35 -2.33 15.03 1.83
N ILE A 36 -2.24 15.03 3.16
CA ILE A 36 -2.44 16.23 3.99
C ILE A 36 -1.35 17.26 3.70
N LEU A 37 -0.09 16.85 3.53
CA LEU A 37 1.02 17.73 3.19
C LEU A 37 0.80 18.40 1.83
N ASN A 38 0.51 17.62 0.78
CA ASN A 38 0.26 18.18 -0.54
C ASN A 38 -0.96 19.12 -0.56
N GLY A 39 -2.06 18.74 0.12
CA GLY A 39 -3.25 19.59 0.22
C GLY A 39 -3.03 20.86 1.06
N GLY A 40 -2.34 20.73 2.19
CA GLY A 40 -2.00 21.83 3.08
C GLY A 40 -1.06 22.84 2.41
N THR A 41 -0.11 22.36 1.60
CA THR A 41 0.76 23.25 0.83
C THR A 41 -0.03 24.04 -0.21
N PHE A 42 -1.05 23.46 -0.85
CA PHE A 42 -1.90 24.17 -1.78
C PHE A 42 -2.59 25.37 -1.12
N VAL A 43 -3.16 25.16 0.08
CA VAL A 43 -3.78 26.22 0.87
C VAL A 43 -2.74 27.25 1.33
N ALA A 44 -1.56 26.80 1.77
CA ALA A 44 -0.49 27.68 2.21
C ALA A 44 0.04 28.59 1.09
N LEU A 45 0.21 28.05 -0.14
CA LEU A 45 0.62 28.83 -1.30
C LEU A 45 -0.40 29.91 -1.65
N SER A 46 -1.70 29.60 -1.63
CA SER A 46 -2.75 30.58 -1.86
C SER A 46 -2.79 31.67 -0.76
N ALA A 47 -2.58 31.29 0.50
CA ALA A 47 -2.50 32.25 1.60
C ALA A 47 -1.29 33.19 1.47
N LEU A 48 -0.12 32.64 1.12
CA LEU A 48 1.10 33.41 0.90
C LEU A 48 0.97 34.36 -0.30
N GLN A 49 0.29 33.93 -1.37
CA GLN A 49 -0.03 34.80 -2.50
C GLN A 49 -0.86 36.01 -2.07
N GLY A 50 -1.83 35.84 -1.18
CA GLY A 50 -2.64 36.96 -0.65
C GLY A 50 -1.86 37.96 0.20
N LEU A 51 -0.75 37.54 0.80
CA LEU A 51 0.11 38.40 1.64
C LEU A 51 1.16 39.17 0.84
N ALA A 52 1.57 38.65 -0.31
CA ALA A 52 2.67 39.21 -1.08
C ALA A 52 2.17 40.14 -2.20
N LYS A 53 2.63 41.40 -2.19
CA LYS A 53 2.12 42.45 -3.09
C LYS A 53 2.53 42.32 -4.56
N ASN A 54 3.53 41.51 -4.92
CA ASN A 54 4.10 41.45 -6.28
C ASN A 54 4.60 40.03 -6.63
N ILE A 55 3.76 39.01 -6.52
CA ILE A 55 4.15 37.66 -6.95
C ILE A 55 3.74 37.41 -8.38
N ASP A 56 4.73 36.98 -9.15
CA ASP A 56 4.55 36.48 -10.51
C ASP A 56 3.91 35.08 -10.44
N ILE A 57 2.61 35.02 -10.73
CA ILE A 57 1.80 33.80 -10.67
C ILE A 57 2.34 32.74 -11.64
N GLU A 58 2.91 33.16 -12.77
CA GLU A 58 3.44 32.26 -13.79
C GLU A 58 4.58 31.39 -13.24
N LYS A 59 5.40 31.96 -12.35
CA LYS A 59 6.50 31.23 -11.70
C LYS A 59 6.03 30.28 -10.60
N LEU A 60 4.82 30.47 -10.08
CA LEU A 60 4.20 29.59 -9.09
C LEU A 60 3.61 28.32 -9.72
N PHE A 61 3.28 28.38 -11.01
CA PHE A 61 2.61 27.30 -11.73
C PHE A 61 3.37 25.95 -11.71
N PRO A 62 4.71 25.89 -11.88
CA PRO A 62 5.46 24.64 -11.76
C PRO A 62 5.37 24.01 -10.37
N ALA A 63 5.37 24.82 -9.31
CA ALA A 63 5.22 24.35 -7.93
C ALA A 63 3.83 23.72 -7.73
N ILE A 64 2.79 24.42 -8.17
CA ILE A 64 1.40 23.95 -8.13
C ILE A 64 1.25 22.62 -8.88
N LEU A 65 1.79 22.51 -10.09
CA LEU A 65 1.78 21.27 -10.87
C LEU A 65 2.47 20.12 -10.13
N CYS A 66 3.64 20.38 -9.51
CA CYS A 66 4.32 19.35 -8.72
C CYS A 66 3.45 18.84 -7.57
N PHE A 67 2.76 19.72 -6.84
CA PHE A 67 1.85 19.31 -5.77
C PHE A 67 0.61 18.56 -6.28
N ILE A 68 0.02 18.98 -7.41
CA ILE A 68 -1.13 18.27 -8.00
C ILE A 68 -0.73 16.87 -8.45
N VAL A 69 0.35 16.75 -9.23
CA VAL A 69 0.83 15.45 -9.71
C VAL A 69 1.27 14.58 -8.52
N GLY A 70 1.95 15.18 -7.54
CA GLY A 70 2.34 14.51 -6.29
C GLY A 70 1.14 13.97 -5.52
N LEU A 71 0.05 14.74 -5.43
CA LEU A 71 -1.20 14.32 -4.80
C LEU A 71 -1.86 13.17 -5.56
N VAL A 72 -1.96 13.25 -6.90
CA VAL A 72 -2.52 12.15 -7.71
C VAL A 72 -1.71 10.87 -7.52
N CYS A 73 -0.37 10.96 -7.49
CA CYS A 73 0.48 9.81 -7.22
C CYS A 73 0.27 9.26 -5.81
N ALA A 74 0.09 10.09 -4.79
CA ALA A 74 -0.23 9.63 -3.43
C ALA A 74 -1.58 8.88 -3.39
N VAL A 75 -2.60 9.39 -4.10
CA VAL A 75 -3.91 8.71 -4.19
C VAL A 75 -3.80 7.37 -4.91
N LEU A 76 -3.06 7.31 -6.03
CA LEU A 76 -2.81 6.05 -6.73
C LEU A 76 -2.04 5.05 -5.86
N ALA A 77 -1.05 5.51 -5.09
CA ALA A 77 -0.33 4.68 -4.12
C ALA A 77 -1.29 4.08 -3.09
N GLN A 78 -2.22 4.89 -2.56
CA GLN A 78 -3.25 4.43 -1.62
C GLN A 78 -4.20 3.41 -2.25
N MET A 79 -4.64 3.63 -3.50
CA MET A 79 -5.48 2.67 -4.23
C MET A 79 -4.75 1.34 -4.46
N CYS A 80 -3.48 1.38 -4.86
CA CYS A 80 -2.66 0.18 -5.02
C CYS A 80 -2.46 -0.58 -3.69
N SER A 81 -2.22 0.15 -2.60
CA SER A 81 -2.14 -0.42 -1.24
C SER A 81 -3.43 -1.12 -0.83
N TYR A 82 -4.59 -0.48 -1.06
CA TYR A 82 -5.90 -1.06 -0.80
C TYR A 82 -6.13 -2.37 -1.60
N PHE A 83 -5.78 -2.38 -2.89
CA PHE A 83 -5.89 -3.58 -3.71
C PHE A 83 -4.94 -4.69 -3.25
N SER A 84 -3.72 -4.36 -2.83
CA SER A 84 -2.79 -5.33 -2.24
C SER A 84 -3.40 -6.02 -1.02
N ILE A 85 -3.91 -5.25 -0.06
CA ILE A 85 -4.53 -5.79 1.16
C ILE A 85 -5.74 -6.66 0.82
N SER A 86 -6.53 -6.23 -0.17
CA SER A 86 -7.68 -7.01 -0.65
C SER A 86 -7.25 -8.35 -1.25
N PHE A 87 -6.23 -8.36 -2.13
CA PHE A 87 -5.73 -9.59 -2.74
C PHE A 87 -5.05 -10.52 -1.72
N SER A 88 -4.31 -9.97 -0.76
CA SER A 88 -3.74 -10.72 0.36
C SER A 88 -4.82 -11.38 1.22
N SER A 89 -5.93 -10.68 1.46
CA SER A 89 -7.09 -11.25 2.18
C SER A 89 -7.74 -12.41 1.42
N TYR A 90 -7.92 -12.28 0.10
CA TYR A 90 -8.40 -13.37 -0.76
C TYR A 90 -7.44 -14.56 -0.79
N GLN A 91 -6.13 -14.30 -0.80
CA GLN A 91 -5.11 -15.33 -0.73
C GLN A 91 -5.23 -16.13 0.57
N HIS A 92 -5.36 -15.43 1.71
CA HIS A 92 -5.54 -16.06 3.02
C HIS A 92 -6.80 -16.93 3.09
N LEU A 93 -7.93 -16.46 2.55
CA LEU A 93 -9.17 -17.24 2.50
C LEU A 93 -8.99 -18.55 1.72
N HIS A 94 -8.41 -18.47 0.51
CA HIS A 94 -8.19 -19.66 -0.31
C HIS A 94 -7.12 -20.60 0.24
N GLN A 95 -6.14 -20.07 0.98
CA GLN A 95 -5.17 -20.90 1.70
C GLN A 95 -5.84 -21.68 2.85
N GLY A 96 -6.79 -21.05 3.56
CA GLY A 96 -7.62 -21.74 4.56
C GLY A 96 -8.43 -22.89 3.94
N GLN A 97 -9.09 -22.64 2.81
CA GLN A 97 -9.84 -23.67 2.07
C GLN A 97 -8.94 -24.81 1.58
N ALA A 98 -7.73 -24.50 1.10
CA ALA A 98 -6.78 -25.55 0.70
C ALA A 98 -6.37 -26.44 1.89
N TRP A 99 -6.24 -25.86 3.08
CA TRP A 99 -5.95 -26.61 4.31
C TRP A 99 -7.13 -27.50 4.73
N GLU A 100 -8.36 -27.01 4.58
CA GLU A 100 -9.57 -27.81 4.81
C GLU A 100 -9.64 -29.02 3.86
N CYS A 101 -9.27 -28.86 2.58
CA CYS A 101 -9.17 -30.00 1.65
C CYS A 101 -8.14 -31.03 2.13
N VAL A 102 -6.97 -30.59 2.63
CA VAL A 102 -5.96 -31.50 3.19
C VAL A 102 -6.53 -32.26 4.39
N TRP A 103 -7.27 -31.59 5.27
CA TRP A 103 -7.92 -32.23 6.41
C TRP A 103 -8.98 -33.26 5.98
N GLN A 104 -9.84 -32.93 5.02
CA GLN A 104 -10.86 -33.83 4.47
C GLN A 104 -10.25 -35.08 3.84
N LYS A 105 -9.08 -34.97 3.19
CA LYS A 105 -8.35 -36.10 2.61
C LYS A 105 -8.00 -37.18 3.66
N TYR A 106 -7.72 -36.79 4.90
CA TYR A 106 -7.43 -37.73 5.99
C TYR A 106 -8.69 -38.36 6.61
N GLN A 107 -9.85 -37.70 6.47
CA GLN A 107 -11.12 -38.19 7.02
C GLN A 107 -11.89 -39.08 6.04
N PHE A 108 -11.78 -38.82 4.73
CA PHE A 108 -12.53 -39.50 3.67
C PHE A 108 -11.56 -40.01 2.58
N PRO A 109 -10.89 -41.15 2.80
CA PRO A 109 -9.88 -41.67 1.88
C PRO A 109 -10.44 -42.22 0.56
N ASP A 110 -11.76 -42.43 0.45
CA ASP A 110 -12.36 -42.95 -0.78
C ASP A 110 -12.52 -41.86 -1.87
N ASP A 111 -12.59 -40.58 -1.49
CA ASP A 111 -12.83 -39.43 -2.40
C ASP A 111 -11.56 -38.61 -2.71
N ILE A 112 -10.37 -39.19 -2.53
CA ILE A 112 -9.07 -38.48 -2.62
C ILE A 112 -8.91 -37.71 -3.94
N GLN A 113 -9.36 -38.26 -5.07
CA GLN A 113 -9.16 -37.62 -6.38
C GLN A 113 -9.90 -36.28 -6.52
N GLU A 114 -11.13 -36.19 -6.01
CA GLU A 114 -11.92 -34.96 -6.09
C GLU A 114 -11.35 -33.89 -5.15
N ILE A 115 -10.98 -34.29 -3.94
CA ILE A 115 -10.36 -33.43 -2.93
C ILE A 115 -9.01 -32.86 -3.43
N GLU A 116 -8.18 -33.70 -4.07
CA GLU A 116 -6.90 -33.28 -4.65
C GLU A 116 -7.10 -32.25 -5.76
N LYS A 117 -8.12 -32.45 -6.62
CA LYS A 117 -8.46 -31.51 -7.70
C LYS A 117 -8.91 -30.15 -7.15
N GLN A 118 -9.73 -30.14 -6.10
CA GLN A 118 -10.15 -28.91 -5.42
C GLN A 118 -8.94 -28.19 -4.79
N ARG A 119 -8.06 -28.93 -4.11
CA ARG A 119 -6.83 -28.38 -3.52
C ARG A 119 -5.95 -27.70 -4.58
N ILE A 120 -5.67 -28.37 -5.70
CA ILE A 120 -4.86 -27.81 -6.80
C ILE A 120 -5.49 -26.50 -7.33
N HIS A 121 -6.82 -26.46 -7.44
CA HIS A 121 -7.54 -25.25 -7.87
C HIS A 121 -7.37 -24.09 -6.89
N HIS A 122 -7.49 -24.36 -5.59
CA HIS A 122 -7.24 -23.35 -4.55
C HIS A 122 -5.79 -22.88 -4.53
N GLU A 123 -4.82 -23.78 -4.65
CA GLU A 123 -3.39 -23.44 -4.74
C GLU A 123 -3.07 -22.57 -5.98
N CYS A 124 -3.69 -22.85 -7.12
CA CYS A 124 -3.56 -22.03 -8.33
C CYS A 124 -4.09 -20.61 -8.11
N LYS A 125 -5.26 -20.47 -7.46
CA LYS A 125 -5.82 -19.16 -7.08
C LYS A 125 -4.89 -18.42 -6.12
N VAL A 126 -4.37 -19.09 -5.09
CA VAL A 126 -3.42 -18.52 -4.13
C VAL A 126 -2.20 -17.95 -4.85
N LYS A 127 -1.57 -18.69 -5.77
CA LYS A 127 -0.43 -18.21 -6.56
C LYS A 127 -0.78 -16.98 -7.40
N LYS A 128 -1.96 -16.98 -8.04
CA LYS A 128 -2.42 -15.85 -8.87
C LYS A 128 -2.62 -14.57 -8.04
N TYR A 129 -3.21 -14.68 -6.85
CA TYR A 129 -3.41 -13.52 -5.96
C TYR A 129 -2.12 -13.06 -5.31
N ALA A 130 -1.20 -13.98 -4.97
CA ALA A 130 0.12 -13.62 -4.46
C ALA A 130 0.91 -12.76 -5.46
N LEU A 131 0.91 -13.15 -6.74
CA LEU A 131 1.58 -12.39 -7.79
C LEU A 131 0.95 -10.99 -7.95
N ARG A 132 -0.39 -10.88 -7.92
CA ARG A 132 -1.08 -9.59 -7.98
C ARG A 132 -0.74 -8.69 -6.78
N THR A 133 -0.72 -9.26 -5.58
CA THR A 133 -0.36 -8.58 -4.32
C THR A 133 1.03 -7.95 -4.46
N ASN A 134 2.04 -8.73 -4.85
CA ASN A 134 3.41 -8.24 -5.03
C ASN A 134 3.50 -7.10 -6.05
N ILE A 135 2.80 -7.21 -7.19
CA ILE A 135 2.80 -6.15 -8.20
C ILE A 135 2.18 -4.86 -7.64
N THR A 136 1.03 -4.98 -6.97
CA THR A 136 0.34 -3.80 -6.40
C THR A 136 1.14 -3.14 -5.28
N GLU A 137 1.85 -3.90 -4.45
CA GLU A 137 2.74 -3.36 -3.43
C GLU A 137 3.90 -2.58 -4.05
N TYR A 138 4.54 -3.16 -5.07
CA TYR A 138 5.66 -2.52 -5.75
C TYR A 138 5.24 -1.20 -6.42
N LEU A 139 4.08 -1.20 -7.09
CA LEU A 139 3.50 0.02 -7.67
C LEU A 139 3.17 1.06 -6.60
N ALA A 140 2.60 0.65 -5.47
CA ALA A 140 2.29 1.56 -4.36
C ALA A 140 3.55 2.27 -3.84
N VAL A 141 4.64 1.52 -3.67
CA VAL A 141 5.94 2.07 -3.24
C VAL A 141 6.49 3.05 -4.26
N ILE A 142 6.48 2.71 -5.56
CA ILE A 142 6.95 3.60 -6.63
C ILE A 142 6.17 4.92 -6.61
N PHE A 143 4.84 4.85 -6.59
CA PHE A 143 4.01 6.05 -6.58
C PHE A 143 4.22 6.90 -5.32
N SER A 144 4.44 6.26 -4.17
CA SER A 144 4.75 6.97 -2.92
C SER A 144 6.09 7.71 -2.99
N ILE A 145 7.14 7.06 -3.52
CA ILE A 145 8.45 7.69 -3.70
C ILE A 145 8.35 8.86 -4.67
N PHE A 146 7.67 8.65 -5.80
CA PHE A 146 7.49 9.69 -6.81
C PHE A 146 6.69 10.90 -6.26
N SER A 147 5.64 10.64 -5.48
CA SER A 147 4.88 11.68 -4.77
C SER A 147 5.76 12.49 -3.82
N LEU A 148 6.63 11.83 -3.05
CA LEU A 148 7.57 12.50 -2.14
C LEU A 148 8.57 13.39 -2.90
N LEU A 149 9.14 12.89 -4.00
CA LEU A 149 10.08 13.68 -4.81
C LEU A 149 9.40 14.92 -5.41
N LEU A 150 8.17 14.78 -5.90
CA LEU A 150 7.38 15.91 -6.40
C LEU A 150 7.03 16.91 -5.30
N PHE A 151 6.73 16.45 -4.08
CA PHE A 151 6.51 17.33 -2.94
C PHE A 151 7.76 18.17 -2.62
N ILE A 152 8.94 17.53 -2.58
CA ILE A 152 10.22 18.22 -2.35
C ILE A 152 10.50 19.24 -3.46
N ALA A 153 10.33 18.85 -4.72
CA ALA A 153 10.55 19.73 -5.87
C ALA A 153 9.56 20.91 -5.86
N GLY A 154 8.28 20.66 -5.61
CA GLY A 154 7.25 21.68 -5.49
C GLY A 154 7.53 22.66 -4.35
N GLY A 155 8.00 22.16 -3.21
CA GLY A 155 8.42 22.99 -2.07
C GLY A 155 9.60 23.90 -2.42
N TYR A 156 10.60 23.35 -3.11
CA TYR A 156 11.76 24.11 -3.58
C TYR A 156 11.36 25.21 -4.59
N PHE A 157 10.54 24.88 -5.58
CA PHE A 157 10.04 25.87 -6.55
C PHE A 157 9.18 26.95 -5.87
N GLY A 158 8.32 26.56 -4.93
CA GLY A 158 7.54 27.50 -4.14
C GLY A 158 8.45 28.49 -3.42
N LEU A 159 9.45 28.00 -2.68
CA LEU A 159 10.40 28.86 -1.95
C LEU A 159 11.16 29.83 -2.87
N LEU A 160 11.59 29.40 -4.05
CA LEU A 160 12.27 30.27 -5.02
C LEU A 160 11.41 31.43 -5.51
N VAL A 161 10.08 31.24 -5.57
CA VAL A 161 9.15 32.30 -6.00
C VAL A 161 8.99 33.37 -4.91
N PHE A 162 8.91 32.96 -3.64
CA PHE A 162 8.77 33.90 -2.52
C PHE A 162 10.08 34.54 -2.09
N TYR A 163 11.21 33.86 -2.30
CA TYR A 163 12.55 34.32 -1.91
C TYR A 163 13.52 34.21 -3.10
N PRO A 164 13.31 34.99 -4.17
CA PRO A 164 14.25 35.02 -5.29
C PRO A 164 15.60 35.55 -4.79
N ARG A 165 16.68 34.85 -5.14
CA ARG A 165 18.05 35.33 -4.89
C ARG A 165 18.45 36.41 -5.88
#